data_AF-A0A0F6TBX1-F1
#
_entry.id   AF-A0A0F6TBX1-F1
#
_cell.length_a   1.000
_cell.length_b   1.000
_cell.length_c   1.000
_cell.angle_alpha   90.00
_cell.angle_beta   90.00
_cell.angle_gamma   90.00
#
_symmetry.space_group_name_H-M   'P 1'
#
loop_
_entity.id
_entity.type
_entity.pdbx_description
1 polymer ?
#
loop_
_entity_poly.entity_id
_entity_poly.type
_entity_poly.pdbx_seq_one_letter_code
_entity_poly.pdbx_strand_id
1 'polypeptide(L)'
;MQPWKKKKSLMRAPKFVTVLEPMEREVLGDLTSSVAEAIIKRAQSAPQDELADMLDMPSGHTEAPEDPSLARLFPDFEKPGDEEYDGDNALLRSLHENDIARSKLQHLQVINSALGPTGGVEVAISEEEAHQFVAGLNDLRLYISAGEGDENLVEWLAYCQDSLLQALMD
;
A
#
# COMPACT_ATOMS: atom_id res chain seq x y z
N MET A 1 -14.30 -11.99 9.21
CA MET A 1 -14.13 -12.29 7.77
C MET A 1 -13.97 -13.78 7.55
N GLN A 2 -14.31 -14.27 6.35
CA GLN A 2 -13.92 -15.62 5.93
C GLN A 2 -12.49 -15.62 5.36
N PRO A 3 -11.70 -16.69 5.51
CA PRO A 3 -10.40 -16.76 4.86
C PRO A 3 -10.55 -16.77 3.34
N TRP A 4 -9.59 -16.16 2.64
CA TRP A 4 -9.54 -16.18 1.17
C TRP A 4 -9.49 -17.62 0.64
N LYS A 5 -10.16 -17.84 -0.50
CA LYS A 5 -10.20 -19.14 -1.18
C LYS A 5 -9.95 -18.98 -2.67
N LYS A 6 -9.14 -19.87 -3.23
CA LYS A 6 -8.93 -20.00 -4.67
C LYS A 6 -10.08 -20.79 -5.31
N LYS A 7 -10.97 -20.12 -6.02
CA LYS A 7 -12.00 -20.74 -6.87
C LYS A 7 -11.37 -21.07 -8.23
N LYS A 8 -11.03 -22.35 -8.42
CA LYS A 8 -10.53 -22.89 -9.69
C LYS A 8 -11.70 -23.03 -10.69
N SER A 9 -11.48 -22.64 -11.95
CA SER A 9 -12.42 -22.83 -13.05
C SER A 9 -11.78 -23.71 -14.12
N LEU A 10 -12.56 -24.62 -14.72
CA LEU A 10 -12.07 -25.51 -15.78
C LEU A 10 -11.77 -24.77 -17.10
N MET A 11 -12.37 -23.60 -17.32
CA MET A 11 -12.27 -22.86 -18.59
C MET A 11 -11.76 -21.42 -18.44
N ARG A 12 -11.53 -20.95 -17.21
CA ARG A 12 -11.13 -19.56 -16.93
C ARG A 12 -9.99 -19.52 -15.93
N ALA A 13 -9.26 -18.40 -15.91
CA ALA A 13 -8.29 -18.11 -14.88
C ALA A 13 -8.94 -18.21 -13.48
N PRO A 14 -8.18 -18.67 -12.46
CA PRO A 14 -8.69 -18.77 -11.11
C PRO A 14 -9.11 -17.39 -10.58
N LYS A 15 -10.08 -17.40 -9.66
CA LYS A 15 -10.47 -16.22 -8.88
C LYS A 15 -10.22 -16.46 -7.41
N PHE A 16 -9.79 -15.44 -6.72
CA PHE A 16 -9.61 -15.43 -5.27
C PHE A 16 -10.81 -14.73 -4.68
N VAL A 17 -11.46 -15.38 -3.70
CA VAL A 17 -12.68 -14.84 -3.10
C VAL A 17 -12.63 -14.86 -1.60
N THR A 18 -13.26 -13.87 -0.98
CA THR A 18 -13.53 -13.82 0.46
C THR A 18 -14.88 -13.20 0.72
N VAL A 19 -15.36 -13.31 1.96
CA VAL A 19 -16.51 -12.59 2.48
C VAL A 19 -16.05 -11.76 3.67
N LEU A 20 -16.17 -10.44 3.55
CA LEU A 20 -15.93 -9.47 4.61
C LEU A 20 -17.25 -9.12 5.28
N GLU A 21 -17.30 -9.09 6.61
CA GLU A 21 -18.47 -8.57 7.30
C GLU A 21 -18.67 -7.08 6.97
N PRO A 22 -19.90 -6.53 7.07
CA PRO A 22 -20.16 -5.14 6.70
C PRO A 22 -19.22 -4.14 7.36
N MET A 23 -18.95 -4.32 8.66
CA MET A 23 -18.03 -3.48 9.43
C MET A 23 -16.57 -3.62 8.95
N GLU A 24 -16.10 -4.85 8.73
CA GLU A 24 -14.73 -5.11 8.24
C GLU A 24 -14.48 -4.47 6.87
N ARG A 25 -15.50 -4.52 6.02
CA ARG A 25 -15.47 -3.90 4.71
C ARG A 25 -15.41 -2.37 4.80
N GLU A 26 -16.22 -1.77 5.66
CA GLU A 26 -16.23 -0.33 5.91
C GLU A 26 -14.86 0.14 6.41
N VAL A 27 -14.35 -0.52 7.45
CA VAL A 27 -13.03 -0.24 8.04
C VAL A 27 -11.91 -0.35 6.99
N LEU A 28 -11.90 -1.40 6.17
CA LEU A 28 -10.89 -1.54 5.11
C LEU A 28 -10.99 -0.44 4.06
N GLY A 29 -12.21 -0.04 3.68
CA GLY A 29 -12.44 1.06 2.74
C GLY A 29 -11.97 2.41 3.28
N ASP A 30 -12.34 2.74 4.51
CA ASP A 30 -11.97 3.99 5.18
C ASP A 30 -10.46 4.10 5.39
N LEU A 31 -9.84 2.99 5.81
CA LEU A 31 -8.40 2.92 5.98
C LEU A 31 -7.68 3.09 4.64
N THR A 32 -8.14 2.41 3.58
CA THR A 32 -7.60 2.55 2.23
C THR A 32 -7.67 4.00 1.74
N SER A 33 -8.81 4.67 1.96
CA SER A 33 -8.99 6.07 1.57
C SER A 33 -8.05 7.00 2.35
N SER A 34 -7.94 6.79 3.66
CA SER A 34 -7.12 7.63 4.54
C SER A 34 -5.63 7.52 4.21
N VAL A 35 -5.12 6.31 3.97
CA VAL A 35 -3.72 6.09 3.58
C VAL A 35 -3.44 6.64 2.18
N ALA A 36 -4.36 6.45 1.23
CA ALA A 36 -4.23 7.02 -0.11
C ALA A 36 -4.16 8.56 -0.07
N GLU A 37 -5.01 9.20 0.74
CA GLU A 37 -4.98 10.65 0.93
C GLU A 37 -3.66 11.14 1.53
N ALA A 38 -3.13 10.42 2.53
CA ALA A 38 -1.82 10.75 3.13
C ALA A 38 -0.67 10.66 2.10
N ILE A 39 -0.66 9.60 1.28
CA ILE A 39 0.32 9.44 0.19
C ILE A 39 0.19 10.56 -0.84
N ILE A 40 -1.04 10.90 -1.26
CA ILE A 40 -1.28 11.97 -2.24
C ILE A 40 -0.81 13.32 -1.70
N LYS A 41 -1.13 13.64 -0.44
CA LYS A 41 -0.68 14.88 0.22
C LYS A 41 0.85 14.97 0.24
N ARG A 42 1.52 13.87 0.56
CA ARG A 42 2.99 13.78 0.53
C ARG A 42 3.54 14.01 -0.87
N ALA A 43 3.01 13.33 -1.88
CA ALA A 43 3.48 13.51 -3.26
C ALA A 43 3.27 14.96 -3.75
N GLN A 44 2.17 15.62 -3.36
CA GLN A 44 1.86 17.00 -3.76
C GLN A 44 2.65 18.06 -3.01
N SER A 45 3.22 17.76 -1.84
CA SER A 45 4.01 18.70 -1.06
C SER A 45 5.48 18.77 -1.46
N ALA A 46 5.91 17.97 -2.45
CA ALA A 46 7.28 17.97 -2.94
C ALA A 46 7.64 19.35 -3.52
N PRO A 47 8.80 19.92 -3.17
CA PRO A 47 9.24 21.17 -3.76
C PRO A 47 9.42 20.99 -5.27
N GLN A 48 8.74 21.82 -6.05
CA GLN A 48 8.98 21.92 -7.50
C GLN A 48 10.13 22.90 -7.72
N ASP A 49 11.25 22.40 -8.25
CA ASP A 49 12.35 23.24 -8.71
C ASP A 49 12.20 23.48 -10.21
N GLU A 50 11.72 24.67 -10.58
CA GLU A 50 11.48 25.06 -11.97
C GLU A 50 12.76 24.98 -12.83
N LEU A 51 13.94 25.20 -12.23
CA LEU A 51 15.22 25.09 -12.95
C LEU A 51 15.62 23.63 -13.13
N ALA A 52 15.36 22.78 -12.13
CA ALA A 52 15.55 21.33 -12.24
C ALA A 52 14.67 20.74 -13.33
N ASP A 53 13.39 21.13 -13.40
CA ASP A 53 12.46 20.69 -14.43
C ASP A 53 12.90 21.12 -15.84
N MET A 54 13.45 22.33 -15.99
CA MET A 54 14.04 22.80 -17.26
C MET A 54 15.26 22.00 -17.70
N LEU A 55 15.98 21.41 -16.74
CA LEU A 55 17.21 20.66 -16.96
C LEU A 55 16.98 19.14 -16.94
N ASP A 56 15.72 18.68 -16.86
CA ASP A 56 15.32 17.27 -16.71
C ASP A 56 16.03 16.60 -15.50
N MET A 57 16.27 17.39 -14.45
CA MET A 57 16.86 16.89 -13.21
C MET A 57 15.79 16.27 -12.31
N PRO A 58 16.14 15.25 -11.51
CA PRO A 58 15.22 14.63 -10.57
C PRO A 58 14.63 15.67 -9.60
N SER A 59 13.31 15.70 -9.51
CA SER A 59 12.56 16.54 -8.57
C SER A 59 11.74 15.67 -7.61
N GLY A 60 11.73 16.05 -6.33
CA GLY A 60 11.12 15.25 -5.28
C GLY A 60 11.59 15.67 -3.89
N HIS A 61 11.10 14.97 -2.88
CA HIS A 61 11.55 15.20 -1.51
C HIS A 61 12.98 14.72 -1.30
N THR A 62 13.75 15.48 -0.53
CA THR A 62 15.10 15.09 -0.08
C THR A 62 15.09 14.61 1.37
N GLU A 63 14.12 15.03 2.16
CA GLU A 63 13.96 14.66 3.56
C GLU A 63 12.93 13.55 3.74
N ALA A 64 13.16 12.69 4.73
CA ALA A 64 12.21 11.67 5.14
C ALA A 64 10.89 12.29 5.66
N PRO A 65 9.76 11.57 5.57
CA PRO A 65 8.51 12.04 6.18
C PRO A 65 8.65 12.23 7.69
N GLU A 66 8.15 13.36 8.21
CA GLU A 66 8.13 13.62 9.66
C GLU A 66 7.11 12.73 10.39
N ASP A 67 6.02 12.36 9.72
CA ASP A 67 5.01 11.45 10.26
C ASP A 67 5.55 10.01 10.30
N PRO A 68 5.60 9.34 11.46
CA PRO A 68 6.14 7.99 11.59
C PRO A 68 5.40 6.95 10.73
N SER A 69 4.10 7.13 10.50
CA SER A 69 3.27 6.22 9.69
C SER A 69 3.66 6.31 8.21
N LEU A 70 3.83 7.52 7.69
CA LEU A 70 4.35 7.75 6.35
C LEU A 70 5.82 7.34 6.22
N ALA A 71 6.65 7.54 7.25
CA ALA A 71 8.05 7.12 7.24
C ALA A 71 8.18 5.59 7.09
N ARG A 72 7.23 4.79 7.58
CA ARG A 72 7.19 3.34 7.31
C ARG A 72 6.86 2.99 5.86
N LEU A 73 6.07 3.83 5.18
CA LEU A 73 5.75 3.64 3.76
C LEU A 73 6.90 4.12 2.86
N PHE A 74 7.60 5.17 3.27
CA PHE A 74 8.71 5.77 2.53
C PHE A 74 10.00 5.74 3.36
N PRO A 75 10.49 4.54 3.71
CA PRO A 75 11.70 4.41 4.52
C PRO A 75 12.91 4.97 3.78
N ASP A 76 14.00 5.18 4.51
CA ASP A 76 15.29 5.44 3.90
C ASP A 76 15.77 4.24 3.06
N PHE A 77 16.66 4.53 2.10
CA PHE A 77 17.18 3.55 1.15
C PHE A 77 18.37 2.76 1.70
N GLU A 78 18.83 3.12 2.89
CA GLU A 78 19.95 2.50 3.60
C GLU A 78 19.47 1.68 4.80
N LYS A 79 20.23 0.63 5.14
CA LYS A 79 19.96 -0.17 6.32
C LYS A 79 20.80 0.31 7.51
N PRO A 80 20.32 0.05 8.74
CA PRO A 80 21.14 0.28 9.93
C PRO A 80 22.48 -0.47 9.82
N GLY A 81 23.58 0.28 9.81
CA GLY A 81 24.95 -0.24 9.74
C GLY A 81 25.61 -0.20 8.36
N ASP A 82 24.93 0.33 7.34
CA ASP A 82 25.56 0.68 6.06
C ASP A 82 26.51 1.90 6.26
N GLU A 83 27.56 2.00 5.45
CA GLU A 83 28.41 3.20 5.42
C GLU A 83 27.62 4.34 4.76
N GLU A 84 27.19 5.31 5.56
CA GLU A 84 26.46 6.48 5.08
C GLU A 84 27.42 7.44 4.35
N TYR A 85 27.14 7.69 3.07
CA TYR A 85 27.75 8.78 2.32
C TYR A 85 26.80 9.98 2.35
N ASP A 86 27.33 11.15 2.70
CA ASP A 86 26.55 12.37 2.87
C ASP A 86 25.76 12.71 1.59
N GLY A 87 24.42 12.67 1.68
CA GLY A 87 23.49 13.02 0.60
C GLY A 87 22.92 11.87 -0.24
N ASP A 88 23.33 10.62 -0.03
CA ASP A 88 22.87 9.48 -0.84
C ASP A 88 21.36 9.22 -0.66
N ASN A 89 20.87 9.18 0.58
CA ASN A 89 19.43 9.03 0.86
C ASN A 89 18.59 10.16 0.26
N ALA A 90 19.08 11.41 0.34
CA ALA A 90 18.37 12.57 -0.21
C ALA A 90 18.21 12.47 -1.74
N LEU A 91 19.26 12.06 -2.44
CA LEU A 91 19.24 11.85 -3.89
C LEU A 91 18.35 10.68 -4.29
N LEU A 92 18.47 9.52 -3.63
CA LEU A 92 17.66 8.35 -3.93
C LEU A 92 16.16 8.62 -3.67
N ARG A 93 15.85 9.39 -2.64
CA ARG A 93 14.48 9.82 -2.34
C ARG A 93 13.91 10.71 -3.43
N SER A 94 14.66 11.71 -3.89
CA SER A 94 14.19 12.60 -4.97
C SER A 94 13.96 11.83 -6.28
N LEU A 95 14.76 10.78 -6.53
CA LEU A 95 14.64 9.91 -7.69
C LEU A 95 13.46 8.94 -7.63
N HIS A 96 13.17 8.35 -6.46
CA HIS A 96 12.33 7.15 -6.37
C HIS A 96 11.04 7.31 -5.58
N GLU A 97 10.93 8.29 -4.69
CA GLU A 97 9.76 8.40 -3.79
C GLU A 97 8.45 8.57 -4.58
N ASN A 98 8.48 9.30 -5.69
CA ASN A 98 7.32 9.48 -6.57
C ASN A 98 6.82 8.17 -7.19
N ASP A 99 7.72 7.30 -7.64
CA ASP A 99 7.35 6.01 -8.22
C ASP A 99 6.89 5.02 -7.14
N ILE A 100 7.49 5.08 -5.95
CA ILE A 100 7.01 4.35 -4.77
C ILE A 100 5.57 4.78 -4.45
N ALA A 101 5.29 6.08 -4.40
CA ALA A 101 3.96 6.62 -4.13
C ALA A 101 2.94 6.14 -5.18
N ARG A 102 3.31 6.17 -6.47
CA ARG A 102 2.47 5.65 -7.57
C ARG A 102 2.15 4.17 -7.40
N SER A 103 3.15 3.34 -7.12
CA SER A 103 2.95 1.90 -6.93
C SER A 103 2.03 1.60 -5.74
N LYS A 104 2.22 2.27 -4.60
CA LYS A 104 1.35 2.13 -3.44
C LYS A 104 -0.09 2.54 -3.74
N LEU A 105 -0.28 3.68 -4.41
CA LEU A 105 -1.61 4.13 -4.81
C LEU A 105 -2.31 3.15 -5.77
N GLN A 106 -1.56 2.51 -6.67
CA GLN A 106 -2.12 1.44 -7.53
C GLN A 106 -2.59 0.24 -6.71
N HIS A 107 -1.82 -0.21 -5.72
CA HIS A 107 -2.24 -1.29 -4.82
C HIS A 107 -3.52 -0.93 -4.04
N LEU A 108 -3.59 0.29 -3.48
CA LEU A 108 -4.76 0.77 -2.76
C LEU A 108 -5.99 0.92 -3.68
N GLN A 109 -5.78 1.32 -4.94
CA GLN A 109 -6.83 1.38 -5.95
C GLN A 109 -7.42 -0.01 -6.24
N VAL A 110 -6.61 -1.06 -6.25
CA VAL A 110 -7.07 -2.45 -6.45
C VAL A 110 -7.95 -2.88 -5.29
N ILE A 111 -7.56 -2.59 -4.05
CA ILE A 111 -8.39 -2.85 -2.86
C ILE A 111 -9.73 -2.12 -3.00
N ASN A 112 -9.71 -0.81 -3.26
CA ASN A 112 -10.93 -0.01 -3.39
C ASN A 112 -11.84 -0.49 -4.54
N SER A 113 -11.26 -0.87 -5.67
CA SER A 113 -12.01 -1.42 -6.81
C SER A 113 -12.65 -2.76 -6.50
N ALA A 114 -11.94 -3.62 -5.77
CA ALA A 114 -12.44 -4.92 -5.33
C ALA A 114 -13.57 -4.80 -4.30
N LEU A 115 -13.53 -3.77 -3.45
CA LEU A 115 -14.66 -3.43 -2.60
C LEU A 115 -15.82 -2.91 -3.46
N GLY A 116 -15.59 -1.96 -4.37
CA GLY A 116 -16.62 -1.39 -5.23
C GLY A 116 -17.70 -0.61 -4.46
N PRO A 117 -18.67 0.02 -5.14
CA PRO A 117 -19.62 0.95 -4.50
C PRO A 117 -20.88 0.28 -3.92
N THR A 118 -21.07 -1.02 -4.12
CA THR A 118 -22.36 -1.69 -3.90
C THR A 118 -22.62 -2.12 -2.45
N GLY A 119 -21.63 -1.99 -1.57
CA GLY A 119 -21.72 -2.50 -0.20
C GLY A 119 -21.72 -4.03 -0.09
N GLY A 120 -21.44 -4.74 -1.18
CA GLY A 120 -21.40 -6.20 -1.21
C GLY A 120 -20.30 -6.77 -0.31
N VAL A 121 -20.64 -7.80 0.47
CA VAL A 121 -19.71 -8.45 1.40
C VAL A 121 -18.76 -9.44 0.72
N GLU A 122 -19.14 -9.98 -0.44
CA GLU A 122 -18.27 -10.86 -1.23
C GLU A 122 -17.29 -10.04 -2.06
N VAL A 123 -16.00 -10.35 -1.91
CA VAL A 123 -14.91 -9.77 -2.70
C VAL A 123 -14.35 -10.86 -3.59
N ALA A 124 -14.15 -10.55 -4.87
CA ALA A 124 -13.62 -11.48 -5.86
C ALA A 124 -12.59 -10.80 -6.77
N ILE A 125 -11.36 -11.29 -6.75
CA ILE A 125 -10.22 -10.72 -7.49
C ILE A 125 -9.53 -11.78 -8.36
N SER A 126 -8.86 -11.34 -9.42
CA SER A 126 -7.94 -12.14 -10.22
C SER A 126 -6.64 -12.44 -9.48
N GLU A 127 -5.82 -13.31 -10.05
CA GLU A 127 -4.49 -13.64 -9.50
C GLU A 127 -3.54 -12.43 -9.49
N GLU A 128 -3.55 -11.63 -10.56
CA GLU A 128 -2.75 -10.40 -10.64
C GLU A 128 -3.18 -9.38 -9.57
N GLU A 129 -4.49 -9.14 -9.46
CA GLU A 129 -5.06 -8.28 -8.43
C GLU A 129 -4.76 -8.82 -7.02
N ALA A 130 -4.69 -10.14 -6.81
CA ALA A 130 -4.35 -10.73 -5.52
C ALA A 130 -2.94 -10.37 -5.04
N HIS A 131 -1.94 -10.35 -5.94
CA HIS A 131 -0.60 -9.90 -5.58
C HIS A 131 -0.58 -8.42 -5.18
N GLN A 132 -1.30 -7.57 -5.92
CA GLN A 132 -1.42 -6.14 -5.63
C GLN A 132 -2.21 -5.90 -4.33
N PHE A 133 -3.25 -6.69 -4.08
CA PHE A 133 -4.05 -6.64 -2.85
C PHE A 133 -3.21 -7.02 -1.62
N VAL A 134 -2.36 -8.05 -1.72
CA VAL A 134 -1.40 -8.40 -0.65
C VAL A 134 -0.44 -7.23 -0.36
N ALA A 135 0.11 -6.61 -1.40
CA ALA A 135 0.99 -5.45 -1.24
C ALA A 135 0.27 -4.27 -0.58
N GLY A 136 -0.97 -3.98 -0.99
CA GLY A 136 -1.79 -2.95 -0.38
C GLY A 136 -2.13 -3.24 1.09
N LEU A 137 -2.51 -4.47 1.44
CA LEU A 137 -2.72 -4.87 2.84
C LEU A 137 -1.46 -4.67 3.68
N ASN A 138 -0.29 -5.00 3.13
CA ASN A 138 0.98 -4.75 3.80
C ASN A 138 1.24 -3.25 4.00
N ASP A 139 0.97 -2.41 3.00
CA ASP A 139 1.07 -0.95 3.12
C ASP A 139 0.14 -0.42 4.23
N LEU A 140 -1.11 -0.88 4.27
CA LEU A 140 -2.05 -0.48 5.34
C LEU A 140 -1.54 -0.87 6.73
N ARG A 141 -1.02 -2.09 6.88
CA ARG A 141 -0.44 -2.59 8.15
C ARG A 141 0.75 -1.76 8.59
N LEU A 142 1.69 -1.48 7.68
CA LEU A 142 2.87 -0.67 7.97
C LEU A 142 2.47 0.73 8.45
N TYR A 143 1.52 1.36 7.76
CA TYR A 143 1.04 2.69 8.11
C TYR A 143 0.45 2.72 9.52
N ILE A 144 -0.52 1.85 9.83
CA ILE A 144 -1.17 1.89 11.15
C ILE A 144 -0.27 1.44 12.30
N SER A 145 0.71 0.55 12.04
CA SER A 145 1.58 -0.01 13.08
C SER A 145 2.58 0.99 13.67
N ALA A 146 2.87 2.08 12.96
CA ALA A 146 3.78 3.12 13.44
C ALA A 146 3.06 4.30 14.12
N GLY A 147 1.73 4.38 14.00
CA GLY A 147 0.91 5.30 14.78
C GLY A 147 0.42 4.68 16.09
N GLU A 148 -0.54 5.34 16.75
CA GLU A 148 -1.32 4.78 17.87
C GLU A 148 -2.43 3.85 17.32
N GLY A 149 -2.09 2.96 16.38
CA GLY A 149 -3.05 2.09 15.71
C GLY A 149 -3.63 1.02 16.63
N ASP A 150 -4.89 0.65 16.39
CA ASP A 150 -5.54 -0.46 17.09
C ASP A 150 -4.84 -1.79 16.77
N GLU A 151 -4.25 -2.42 17.79
CA GLU A 151 -3.57 -3.71 17.66
C GLU A 151 -4.48 -4.78 17.04
N ASN A 152 -5.79 -4.76 17.34
CA ASN A 152 -6.74 -5.71 16.76
C ASN A 152 -6.90 -5.50 15.26
N LEU A 153 -6.83 -4.24 14.78
CA LEU A 153 -6.89 -3.94 13.36
C LEU A 153 -5.62 -4.41 12.64
N VAL A 154 -4.44 -4.23 13.26
CA VAL A 154 -3.17 -4.75 12.74
C VAL A 154 -3.21 -6.26 12.59
N GLU A 155 -3.69 -6.96 13.62
CA GLU A 155 -3.85 -8.42 13.61
C GLU A 155 -4.87 -8.87 12.58
N TRP A 156 -6.00 -8.17 12.46
CA TRP A 156 -7.02 -8.48 11.46
C TRP A 156 -6.50 -8.33 10.02
N LEU A 157 -5.79 -7.24 9.73
CA LEU A 157 -5.15 -7.06 8.41
C LEU A 157 -4.10 -8.14 8.14
N ALA A 158 -3.34 -8.54 9.16
CA ALA A 158 -2.38 -9.64 9.04
C ALA A 158 -3.07 -10.95 8.67
N TYR A 159 -4.17 -11.29 9.36
CA TYR A 159 -4.97 -12.47 9.05
C TYR A 159 -5.54 -12.42 7.61
N CYS A 160 -6.04 -11.26 7.18
CA CYS A 160 -6.53 -11.06 5.82
C CYS A 160 -5.41 -11.31 4.78
N GLN A 161 -4.23 -10.75 5.01
CA GLN A 161 -3.06 -10.89 4.14
C GLN A 161 -2.56 -12.35 4.10
N ASP A 162 -2.40 -12.99 5.25
CA ASP A 162 -1.87 -14.36 5.38
C ASP A 162 -2.81 -15.38 4.73
N SER A 163 -4.12 -15.22 4.91
CA SER A 163 -5.08 -16.12 4.25
C SER A 163 -5.10 -15.95 2.72
N LEU A 164 -4.86 -14.75 2.19
CA LEU A 164 -4.71 -14.53 0.75
C LEU A 164 -3.41 -15.13 0.21
N LEU A 165 -2.29 -14.94 0.94
CA LEU A 165 -1.01 -15.56 0.62
C LEU A 165 -1.12 -17.09 0.59
N GLN A 166 -1.79 -17.68 1.58
CA GLN A 166 -2.05 -19.11 1.62
C GLN A 166 -2.86 -19.56 0.39
N ALA A 167 -3.94 -18.84 0.06
CA ALA A 167 -4.75 -19.16 -1.11
C ALA A 167 -3.96 -19.07 -2.43
N LEU A 168 -2.99 -18.14 -2.54
CA LEU A 168 -2.10 -18.00 -3.70
C LEU A 168 -1.15 -19.19 -3.86
N MET A 169 -0.69 -19.77 -2.75
CA MET A 169 0.22 -20.93 -2.74
C MET A 169 -0.47 -22.28 -3.06
N ASP A 170 -1.80 -22.38 -2.86
CA ASP A 170 -2.63 -23.58 -3.11
C ASP A 170 -3.14 -23.75 -4.57
#